data_AF-A0A966GDT7-F1
#
_entry.id   AF-A0A966GDT7-F1
#
_cell.length_a   1.000
_cell.length_b   1.000
_cell.length_c   1.000
_cell.angle_alpha   90.00
_cell.angle_beta   90.00
_cell.angle_gamma   90.00
#
_symmetry.space_group_name_H-M   'P 1'
#
loop_
_entity.id
_entity.type
_entity.pdbx_description
1 polymer ?
#
loop_
_entity_poly.entity_id
_entity_poly.type
_entity_poly.pdbx_seq_one_letter_code
_entity_poly.pdbx_strand_id
1 'polypeptide(L)' 'VNMRSGPGTNHAVVVTLDQNTEVEVLGAEADWLRVIVPATGTVGWIAARLLTAPN' A
#
# COMPACT_ATOMS: atom_id res chain seq x y z
N VAL A 1 1.42 -6.49 -5.29
CA VAL A 1 0.44 -5.61 -4.61
C VAL A 1 0.59 -4.19 -5.17
N ASN A 2 -0.49 -3.54 -5.58
CA ASN A 2 -0.40 -2.22 -6.23
C ASN A 2 -0.51 -1.10 -5.18
N MET A 3 0.52 -0.28 -5.08
CA MET A 3 0.59 0.93 -4.26
C MET A 3 0.21 2.15 -5.13
N ARG A 4 -0.74 2.94 -4.64
CA ARG A 4 -1.32 4.11 -5.31
C ARG A 4 -0.91 5.40 -4.62
N SER A 5 -1.06 6.52 -5.34
CA SER A 5 -0.72 7.85 -4.82
C SER A 5 -1.72 8.37 -3.79
N GLY A 6 -2.94 7.85 -3.78
CA GLY A 6 -4.00 8.30 -2.90
C GLY A 6 -4.96 7.17 -2.52
N PRO A 7 -5.77 7.41 -1.48
CA PRO A 7 -6.79 6.48 -1.02
C PRO A 7 -7.96 6.45 -2.02
N GLY A 8 -7.88 5.57 -3.02
CA GLY A 8 -8.97 5.35 -3.98
C GLY A 8 -8.55 4.58 -5.23
N THR A 9 -9.49 3.88 -5.84
CA THR A 9 -9.25 3.15 -7.11
C THR A 9 -9.09 4.08 -8.31
N ASN A 10 -9.52 5.34 -8.17
CA ASN A 10 -9.39 6.40 -9.18
C ASN A 10 -7.97 7.00 -9.22
N HIS A 11 -7.13 6.75 -8.21
CA HIS A 11 -5.76 7.24 -8.18
C HIS A 11 -4.84 6.32 -8.98
N ALA A 12 -3.84 6.88 -9.66
CA ALA A 12 -2.86 6.10 -10.40
C ALA A 12 -2.04 5.19 -9.48
N VAL A 13 -1.63 4.02 -10.00
CA VAL A 13 -0.65 3.16 -9.36
C VAL A 13 0.71 3.84 -9.46
N VAL A 14 1.33 4.10 -8.33
CA VAL A 14 2.64 4.75 -8.22
C VAL A 14 3.75 3.71 -8.23
N VAL A 15 3.52 2.61 -7.52
CA VAL A 15 4.48 1.52 -7.38
C VAL A 15 3.71 0.20 -7.38
N THR A 16 4.27 -0.80 -8.03
CA THR A 16 3.84 -2.18 -7.83
C THR A 16 4.86 -2.85 -6.94
N LEU A 17 4.44 -3.26 -5.75
CA LEU A 17 5.28 -4.03 -4.83
C LEU A 17 5.17 -5.50 -5.15
N ASP A 18 6.29 -6.21 -5.12
CA ASP A 18 6.28 -7.65 -5.23
C ASP A 18 5.74 -8.31 -3.96
N GLN A 19 5.23 -9.53 -4.11
CA GLN A 19 4.80 -10.36 -3.00
C GLN A 19 6.03 -10.63 -2.09
N ASN A 20 5.87 -10.50 -0.77
CA ASN A 20 6.96 -10.48 0.24
C ASN A 20 7.74 -9.16 0.39
N THR A 21 7.28 -8.05 -0.20
CA THR A 21 7.85 -6.74 0.17
C THR A 21 7.41 -6.37 1.58
N GLU A 22 8.37 -6.18 2.49
CA GLU A 22 8.11 -5.59 3.80
C GLU A 22 7.70 -4.12 3.64
N VAL A 23 6.57 -3.79 4.26
CA VAL A 23 6.04 -2.44 4.32
C VAL A 23 5.60 -2.14 5.74
N GLU A 24 5.79 -0.91 6.16
CA GLU A 24 5.34 -0.43 7.46
C GLU A 24 4.06 0.38 7.26
N VAL A 25 3.03 0.08 8.05
CA VAL A 25 1.76 0.81 7.99
C VAL A 25 1.88 2.08 8.81
N LEU A 26 1.88 3.22 8.13
CA LEU A 26 1.90 4.55 8.76
C LEU A 26 0.51 4.99 9.21
N GLY A 27 -0.55 4.45 8.61
CA GLY A 27 -1.92 4.79 8.95
C GLY A 27 -2.94 4.07 8.10
N ALA A 28 -4.20 4.21 8.49
CA ALA A 28 -5.34 3.64 7.79
C ALA A 28 -6.39 4.73 7.56
N GLU A 29 -7.00 4.73 6.37
CA GLU A 29 -8.09 5.61 6.01
C GLU A 29 -9.13 4.83 5.20
N ALA A 30 -10.29 4.59 5.82
CA ALA A 30 -11.36 3.75 5.28
C ALA A 30 -10.82 2.38 4.80
N ASP A 31 -10.93 2.08 3.51
CA ASP A 31 -10.46 0.83 2.90
C ASP A 31 -9.01 0.90 2.40
N TRP A 32 -8.25 1.91 2.81
CA TRP A 32 -6.87 2.14 2.35
C TRP A 32 -5.90 2.21 3.52
N LEU A 33 -4.74 1.63 3.32
CA LEU A 33 -3.63 1.62 4.26
C LEU A 33 -2.52 2.46 3.67
N ARG A 34 -2.14 3.52 4.40
CA ARG A 34 -0.95 4.31 4.11
C ARG A 34 0.24 3.52 4.59
N VAL A 35 1.10 3.15 3.66
CA VAL A 35 2.29 2.35 3.95
C VAL A 35 3.55 3.06 3.47
N ILE A 36 4.66 2.76 4.13
CA ILE A 36 6.00 3.15 3.69
C ILE A 36 6.82 1.90 3.42
N VAL A 37 7.62 1.95 2.36
CA VAL A 37 8.62 0.94 2.04
C VAL A 37 9.92 1.38 2.69
N PRO A 38 10.36 0.81 3.83
CA PRO A 38 11.58 1.23 4.50
C PRO A 38 12.82 1.04 3.62
N ALA A 39 12.81 0.05 2.72
CA ALA A 39 13.91 -0.21 1.78
C ALA A 39 14.18 0.94 0.80
N THR A 40 13.16 1.74 0.44
CA THR A 40 13.30 2.83 -0.54
C THR A 40 12.87 4.19 0.01
N GLY A 41 12.26 4.23 1.20
CA GLY A 41 11.60 5.41 1.76
C GLY A 41 10.31 5.81 1.03
N THR A 42 9.79 4.96 0.14
CA THR A 42 8.62 5.31 -0.68
C THR A 42 7.35 5.19 0.12
N VAL A 43 6.56 6.26 0.19
CA VAL A 43 5.25 6.28 0.84
C VAL A 43 4.13 6.18 -0.20
N GLY A 44 3.11 5.38 0.08
CA GLY A 44 1.91 5.34 -0.75
C GLY A 44 0.74 4.63 -0.07
N TRP A 45 -0.29 4.36 -0.84
CA TRP A 45 -1.56 3.83 -0.38
C TRP A 45 -1.85 2.47 -0.98
N ILE A 46 -2.14 1.47 -0.16
CA ILE A 46 -2.55 0.14 -0.60
C ILE A 46 -3.98 -0.11 -0.15
N ALA A 47 -4.82 -0.65 -1.02
CA ALA A 47 -6.16 -1.03 -0.62
C ALA A 47 -6.09 -2.20 0.38
N ALA A 48 -6.77 -2.08 1.52
CA ALA A 48 -6.80 -3.10 2.57
C ALA A 48 -7.21 -4.47 2.01
N ARG A 49 -8.14 -4.51 1.05
CA ARG A 49 -8.56 -5.74 0.34
C ARG A 49 -7.47 -6.43 -0.49
N LEU A 50 -6.40 -5.73 -0.85
CA LEU A 50 -5.27 -6.30 -1.61
C LEU A 50 -4.19 -6.85 -0.67
N LEU A 51 -4.21 -6.43 0.60
CA LEU A 51 -3.44 -7.06 1.65
C LEU A 51 -4.24 -8.27 2.13
N THR A 52 -3.98 -9.42 1.53
CA THR A 52 -4.39 -10.69 2.14
C THR A 52 -3.58 -10.86 3.42
N ALA A 53 -4.18 -10.51 4.56
CA ALA A 53 -3.69 -11.00 5.84
C ALA A 53 -3.68 -12.54 5.77
N PRO A 54 -2.59 -13.22 6.17
CA PRO A 54 -2.58 -14.67 6.21
C PRO A 54 -3.71 -15.13 7.13
N ASN A 55 -4.60 -15.97 6.59
CA ASN A 55 -5.64 -16.66 7.35
C ASN A 55 -5.03 -17.64 8.35
#